data_AF-A0A556SX06-F1
#
_entry.id   AF-A0A556SX06-F1
#
_cell.length_a   1.000
_cell.length_b   1.000
_cell.length_c   1.000
_cell.angle_alpha   90.00
_cell.angle_beta   90.00
_cell.angle_gamma   90.00
#
_symmetry.space_group_name_H-M   'P 1'
#
loop_
_entity.id
_entity.type
_entity.pdbx_description
1 polymer ?
#
loop_
_entity_poly.entity_id
_entity_poly.type
_entity_poly.pdbx_seq_one_letter_code
_entity_poly.pdbx_strand_id
1 'polypeptide(L)'
;MLPAPREAGQTVFPKEWPADKVVHEIGDIATSPNTQWCAQNGTGGLYTKAGNPARWAEYEVRDGVRIRVIYEPANEKIITTFPDSAPVPPNYKPISK
;
A
#
# COMPACT_ATOMS: atom_id res chain seq x y z
N MET A 1 17.75 19.70 -5.76
CA MET A 1 17.76 18.22 -5.72
C MET A 1 16.55 17.75 -6.52
N LEU A 2 16.75 17.11 -7.67
CA LEU A 2 15.65 16.56 -8.47
C LEU A 2 15.14 15.27 -7.80
N PRO A 3 13.83 14.99 -7.80
CA PRO A 3 13.33 13.71 -7.30
C PRO A 3 13.91 12.56 -8.12
N ALA A 4 14.16 11.42 -7.48
CA ALA A 4 14.65 10.23 -8.14
C ALA A 4 13.68 9.82 -9.29
N PRO A 5 14.20 9.22 -10.38
CA PRO A 5 13.36 8.72 -11.46
C PRO A 5 12.33 7.74 -10.92
N ARG A 6 11.08 7.99 -11.26
CA ARG A 6 9.93 7.23 -10.79
C ARG A 6 9.84 5.94 -11.60
N GLU A 7 9.66 4.79 -10.93
CA GLU A 7 9.50 3.51 -11.63
C GLU A 7 8.25 3.55 -12.51
N ALA A 8 8.34 2.92 -13.69
CA ALA A 8 7.23 2.88 -14.64
C ALA A 8 5.97 2.27 -14.00
N GLY A 9 4.92 3.07 -13.85
CA GLY A 9 3.65 2.68 -13.23
C GLY A 9 3.26 3.48 -11.98
N GLN A 10 4.19 4.16 -11.32
CA GLN A 10 3.84 5.01 -10.18
C GLN A 10 3.34 6.37 -10.70
N THR A 11 2.13 6.80 -10.33
CA THR A 11 1.57 8.11 -10.70
C THR A 11 1.52 9.07 -9.50
N VAL A 12 1.59 10.38 -9.72
CA VAL A 12 1.51 11.35 -8.60
C VAL A 12 0.07 11.44 -8.13
N PHE A 13 -0.14 11.72 -6.84
CA PHE A 13 -1.48 12.09 -6.37
C PHE A 13 -1.97 13.29 -7.19
N PRO A 14 -3.30 13.41 -7.45
CA PRO A 14 -3.85 14.56 -8.16
C PRO A 14 -3.40 15.86 -7.50
N LYS A 15 -3.12 16.88 -8.30
CA LYS A 15 -2.65 18.18 -7.78
C LYS A 15 -3.73 18.88 -6.95
N GLU A 16 -4.98 18.50 -7.19
CA GLU A 16 -6.18 18.99 -6.52
C GLU A 16 -6.34 18.40 -5.12
N TRP A 17 -5.63 17.31 -4.79
CA TRP A 17 -5.67 16.74 -3.45
C TRP A 17 -4.72 17.50 -2.52
N PRO A 18 -5.22 18.16 -1.46
CA PRO A 18 -4.36 18.72 -0.44
C PRO A 18 -3.61 17.60 0.30
N ALA A 19 -2.45 17.91 0.86
CA ALA A 19 -1.63 16.94 1.57
C ALA A 19 -2.40 16.24 2.72
N ASP A 20 -3.23 16.98 3.45
CA ASP A 20 -4.05 16.43 4.55
C ASP A 20 -5.07 15.40 4.05
N LYS A 21 -5.63 15.59 2.85
CA LYS A 21 -6.50 14.58 2.23
C LYS A 21 -5.71 13.31 1.94
N VAL A 22 -4.52 13.42 1.34
CA VAL A 22 -3.67 12.26 1.04
C VAL A 22 -3.39 11.47 2.33
N VAL A 23 -2.97 12.16 3.40
CA VAL A 23 -2.70 11.54 4.71
C VAL A 23 -3.94 10.87 5.29
N HIS A 24 -5.10 11.53 5.22
CA HIS A 24 -6.36 11.00 5.72
C HIS A 24 -6.78 9.71 4.98
N GLU A 25 -6.82 9.72 3.64
CA GLU A 25 -7.21 8.54 2.86
C GLU A 25 -6.28 7.35 3.13
N ILE A 26 -4.97 7.61 3.24
CA ILE A 26 -3.98 6.57 3.58
C ILE A 26 -4.22 6.01 4.99
N GLY A 27 -4.46 6.89 5.97
CA GLY A 27 -4.74 6.50 7.35
C GLY A 27 -6.00 5.66 7.47
N ASP A 28 -7.05 6.02 6.75
CA ASP A 28 -8.30 5.27 6.69
C ASP A 28 -8.10 3.87 6.10
N ILE A 29 -7.38 3.75 4.98
CA ILE A 29 -7.05 2.43 4.39
C ILE A 29 -6.25 1.58 5.39
N ALA A 30 -5.27 2.18 6.06
CA ALA A 30 -4.39 1.45 6.99
C ALA A 30 -5.12 0.94 8.25
N THR A 31 -6.12 1.68 8.71
CA THR A 31 -6.81 1.42 10.00
C THR A 31 -8.19 0.79 9.84
N SER A 32 -8.75 0.80 8.64
CA SER A 32 -10.06 0.22 8.37
C SER A 32 -10.06 -1.30 8.66
N PRO A 33 -11.09 -1.81 9.37
CA PRO A 33 -11.24 -3.24 9.59
C PRO A 33 -11.64 -3.99 8.31
N ASN A 34 -12.13 -3.27 7.30
CA ASN A 34 -12.61 -3.85 6.03
C ASN A 34 -11.53 -3.93 4.95
N THR A 35 -10.33 -3.41 5.21
CA THR A 35 -9.22 -3.40 4.25
C THR A 35 -8.76 -4.82 3.92
N GLN A 36 -8.79 -5.19 2.64
CA GLN A 36 -8.45 -6.53 2.18
C GLN A 36 -6.98 -6.60 1.79
N TRP A 37 -6.12 -6.74 2.80
CA TRP A 37 -4.69 -6.90 2.58
C TRP A 37 -4.34 -8.13 1.74
N CYS A 38 -3.30 -7.99 0.92
CA CYS A 38 -2.66 -9.08 0.21
C CYS A 38 -1.19 -9.22 0.63
N ALA A 39 -0.68 -10.44 0.76
CA ALA A 39 0.72 -10.68 1.07
C ALA A 39 1.60 -10.29 -0.13
N GLN A 40 2.36 -9.19 -0.02
CA GLN A 40 3.36 -8.80 -1.01
C GLN A 40 4.61 -9.68 -0.90
N ASN A 41 4.98 -10.07 0.33
CA ASN A 41 6.01 -11.07 0.59
C ASN A 41 5.54 -12.04 1.69
N GLY A 42 6.27 -13.14 1.87
CA GLY A 42 5.94 -14.15 2.87
C GLY A 42 4.58 -14.81 2.64
N THR A 43 3.88 -15.14 3.72
CA THR A 43 2.60 -15.87 3.72
C THR A 43 1.46 -15.12 4.41
N GLY A 44 1.60 -13.80 4.58
CA GLY A 44 0.57 -12.97 5.21
C GLY A 44 0.59 -12.93 6.75
N GLY A 45 1.62 -13.48 7.40
CA GLY A 45 1.84 -13.31 8.85
C GLY A 45 2.55 -12.00 9.20
N LEU A 46 2.95 -11.83 10.47
CA LEU A 46 3.75 -10.68 10.92
C LEU A 46 5.18 -10.69 10.35
N TYR A 47 5.77 -11.88 10.24
CA TYR A 47 7.12 -12.09 9.74
C TYR A 47 7.13 -13.14 8.61
N THR A 48 8.10 -13.00 7.71
CA THR A 48 8.42 -14.02 6.71
C THR A 48 9.11 -15.22 7.37
N LYS A 49 9.21 -16.35 6.65
CA LYS A 49 9.97 -17.53 7.12
C LYS A 49 11.43 -17.22 7.45
N ALA A 50 12.01 -16.18 6.85
CA ALA A 50 13.38 -15.74 7.10
C ALA A 50 13.52 -14.81 8.33
N GLY A 51 12.44 -14.52 9.06
CA GLY A 51 12.45 -13.64 10.23
C GLY A 51 12.37 -12.14 9.92
N ASN A 52 12.39 -11.76 8.64
CA ASN A 52 12.15 -10.36 8.24
C ASN A 52 10.67 -10.00 8.41
N PRO A 53 10.33 -8.75 8.78
CA PRO A 53 8.95 -8.28 8.78
C PRO A 53 8.26 -8.52 7.44
N ALA A 54 7.00 -8.99 7.50
CA ALA A 54 6.19 -9.17 6.31
C ALA A 54 5.71 -7.81 5.78
N ARG A 55 5.40 -7.75 4.50
CA ARG A 55 4.78 -6.60 3.85
C ARG A 55 3.46 -7.02 3.24
N TRP A 56 2.44 -6.27 3.58
CA TRP A 56 1.09 -6.40 3.07
C TRP A 56 0.83 -5.25 2.12
N ALA A 57 0.27 -5.55 0.96
CA ALA A 57 -0.15 -4.57 -0.02
C ALA A 57 -1.68 -4.49 -0.04
N GLU A 58 -2.22 -3.28 -0.07
CA GLU A 58 -3.61 -3.04 -0.45
C GLU A 58 -3.68 -2.13 -1.67
N TYR A 59 -4.72 -2.34 -2.48
CA TYR A 59 -5.04 -1.56 -3.67
C TYR A 59 -6.48 -1.08 -3.64
N GLU A 60 -6.69 0.15 -3.17
CA GLU A 60 -8.03 0.71 -3.02
C GLU A 60 -8.23 1.94 -3.91
N VAL A 61 -9.45 2.18 -4.39
CA VAL A 61 -9.78 3.36 -5.19
C VAL A 61 -10.45 4.41 -4.31
N ARG A 62 -9.90 5.62 -4.29
CA ARG A 62 -10.44 6.80 -3.60
C ARG A 62 -10.57 7.95 -4.59
N ASP A 63 -11.78 8.50 -4.74
CA ASP A 63 -12.13 9.50 -5.76
C ASP A 63 -11.55 9.23 -7.16
N GLY A 64 -11.63 7.97 -7.61
CA GLY A 64 -11.11 7.56 -8.92
C GLY A 64 -9.60 7.35 -9.01
N VAL A 65 -8.85 7.59 -7.92
CA VAL A 65 -7.41 7.30 -7.84
C VAL A 65 -7.21 5.95 -7.17
N ARG A 66 -6.60 5.01 -7.87
CA ARG A 66 -6.17 3.75 -7.26
C ARG A 66 -4.87 3.95 -6.49
N ILE A 67 -4.92 3.71 -5.19
CA ILE A 67 -3.81 3.90 -4.25
C ILE A 67 -3.29 2.54 -3.86
N ARG A 68 -1.98 2.37 -3.95
CA ARG A 68 -1.28 1.23 -3.35
C ARG A 68 -0.71 1.63 -2.00
N VAL A 69 -1.03 0.85 -0.97
CA VAL A 69 -0.49 0.99 0.38
C VAL A 69 0.35 -0.23 0.71
N ILE A 70 1.61 -0.03 1.10
CA ILE A 70 2.46 -1.10 1.64
C ILE A 70 2.59 -0.90 3.14
N TYR A 71 2.11 -1.88 3.89
CA TYR A 71 2.07 -1.90 5.35
C TYR A 71 2.92 -3.05 5.91
N GLU A 72 3.62 -2.78 7.00
CA GLU A 72 4.41 -3.75 7.74
C GLU A 72 3.76 -3.99 9.11
N PRO A 73 3.00 -5.09 9.28
CA PRO A 73 2.17 -5.31 10.46
C PRO A 73 2.97 -5.54 11.73
N ALA A 74 4.17 -6.12 11.64
CA ALA A 74 5.01 -6.37 12.82
C ALA A 74 5.45 -5.08 13.53
N ASN A 75 5.55 -3.98 12.78
CA ASN A 75 5.99 -2.67 13.28
C ASN A 75 4.88 -1.61 13.20
N GLU A 76 3.66 -2.04 12.86
CA GLU A 76 2.48 -1.20 12.65
C GLU A 76 2.73 0.04 11.79
N LYS A 77 3.52 -0.13 10.72
CA LYS A 77 4.06 0.98 9.94
C LYS A 77 3.66 0.93 8.48
N ILE A 78 3.28 2.08 7.93
CA ILE A 78 3.17 2.30 6.49
C ILE A 78 4.58 2.52 5.92
N ILE A 79 5.00 1.64 5.00
CA ILE A 79 6.33 1.68 4.37
C ILE A 79 6.35 2.64 3.19
N THR A 80 5.33 2.57 2.32
CA THR A 80 5.18 3.47 1.18
C THR A 80 3.74 3.50 0.71
N THR A 81 3.33 4.63 0.15
CA THR A 81 2.04 4.82 -0.50
C THR A 81 2.18 5.66 -1.75
N PHE A 82 1.50 5.25 -2.82
CA PHE A 82 1.48 6.01 -4.07
C PHE A 82 0.31 5.57 -4.95
N PRO A 83 -0.18 6.44 -5.83
CA PRO A 83 -1.11 6.06 -6.88
C PRO A 83 -0.49 5.05 -7.84
N ASP A 84 -1.16 3.91 -8.01
CA ASP A 84 -0.72 2.76 -8.80
C ASP A 84 -1.88 2.28 -9.68
N SER A 85 -1.78 2.51 -10.99
CA SER A 85 -2.77 2.05 -11.97
C SER A 85 -2.47 0.64 -12.51
N ALA A 86 -1.33 0.04 -12.16
CA ALA A 86 -0.95 -1.29 -12.61
C ALA A 86 -1.83 -2.37 -11.96
N PRO A 87 -2.13 -3.49 -12.62
CA PRO A 87 -2.89 -4.58 -12.03
C PRO A 87 -2.21 -5.13 -10.76
N VAL A 88 -3.00 -5.66 -9.82
CA VAL A 88 -2.44 -6.38 -8.66
C VAL A 88 -1.59 -7.54 -9.19
N PRO A 89 -0.33 -7.70 -8.73
CA PRO A 89 0.48 -8.86 -9.10
C PRO A 89 -0.26 -10.17 -8.78
N PRO A 90 -0.40 -11.11 -9.73
CA PRO A 90 -1.23 -12.31 -9.56
C PRO A 90 -0.71 -13.29 -8.51
N ASN A 91 0.54 -13.12 -8.08
CA ASN A 91 1.16 -13.92 -7.03
C ASN A 91 0.85 -13.41 -5.61
N TYR A 92 0.22 -12.24 -5.47
CA TYR A 92 -0.18 -11.72 -4.16
C TYR A 92 -1.42 -12.46 -3.68
N LYS A 93 -1.37 -12.95 -2.45
CA LYS A 93 -2.45 -13.76 -1.85
C LYS A 93 -3.24 -12.92 -0.86
N PRO A 94 -4.58 -12.92 -0.91
CA PRO A 94 -5.41 -12.28 0.11
C PRO A 94 -5.05 -12.82 1.50
N ILE A 95 -5.07 -11.94 2.49
CA ILE A 95 -4.84 -12.24 3.89
C ILE A 95 -6.20 -12.29 4.58
N SER A 96 -6.46 -13.39 5.28
CA SER A 96 -7.56 -13.46 6.24
C SER A 96 -7.04 -12.97 7.58
N LYS A 97 -7.50 -11.80 8.02
CA LYS A 97 -7.27 -11.29 9.38
C LYS A 97 -8.03 -12.14 10.41
#